data_AF-A0A5E4QZ39-F1
#
_entry.id   AF-A0A5E4QZ39-F1
#
_cell.length_a   1.000
_cell.length_b   1.000
_cell.length_c   1.000
_cell.angle_alpha   90.00
_cell.angle_beta   90.00
_cell.angle_gamma   90.00
#
_symmetry.space_group_name_H-M   'P 1'
#
loop_
_entity.id
_entity.type
_entity.pdbx_description
1 polymer ?
#
loop_
_entity_poly.entity_id
_entity_poly.type
_entity_poly.pdbx_seq_one_letter_code
_entity_poly.pdbx_strand_id
1 'polypeptide(L)'
;MSMPGNGILVVQGEMTMLVTAMRRSTRWGSHSFPNEEYDMLMRTFQDLKTILNQVDDLRLLDPPTYLSPFLEVIRSKETTGPVTSLALSSIHKFLSYGIIDTTHPSVPATVEDIADAVTHARFVGTDHSSDGVVLMKILQV
;
A
#
# COMPACT_ATOMS: atom_id res chain seq x y z
N MET A 1 -19.44 -6.39 -9.49
CA MET A 1 -19.92 -6.00 -8.13
C MET A 1 -19.86 -4.49 -8.05
N SER A 2 -20.84 -3.82 -7.43
CA SER A 2 -20.79 -2.36 -7.26
C SER A 2 -19.77 -2.00 -6.18
N MET A 3 -18.95 -0.97 -6.40
CA MET A 3 -18.05 -0.44 -5.35
C MET A 3 -18.85 -0.12 -4.07
N PRO A 4 -18.32 -0.45 -2.88
CA PRO A 4 -18.95 -0.03 -1.64
C PRO A 4 -18.89 1.50 -1.50
N GLY A 5 -20.02 2.11 -1.11
CA GLY A 5 -20.13 3.58 -0.96
C GLY A 5 -19.17 4.21 0.07
N ASN A 6 -18.47 3.39 0.85
CA ASN A 6 -17.49 3.81 1.85
C ASN A 6 -16.03 3.63 1.38
N GLY A 7 -15.78 3.50 0.07
CA GLY A 7 -14.44 3.22 -0.47
C GLY A 7 -13.36 4.20 0.00
N ILE A 8 -13.66 5.49 0.09
CA ILE A 8 -12.73 6.50 0.61
C ILE A 8 -12.29 6.17 2.04
N LEU A 9 -13.24 5.80 2.92
CA LEU A 9 -12.94 5.48 4.32
C LEU A 9 -12.07 4.23 4.44
N VAL A 10 -12.27 3.25 3.55
CA VAL A 10 -11.43 2.04 3.49
C VAL A 10 -9.99 2.43 3.14
N VAL A 11 -9.77 3.19 2.06
CA VAL A 11 -8.43 3.62 1.64
C VAL A 11 -7.77 4.49 2.72
N GLN A 12 -8.51 5.44 3.31
CA GLN A 12 -8.00 6.29 4.39
C GLN A 12 -7.61 5.48 5.64
N GLY A 13 -8.41 4.46 5.99
CA GLY A 13 -8.12 3.57 7.12
C GLY A 13 -6.84 2.77 6.91
N GLU A 14 -6.71 2.13 5.74
CA GLU A 14 -5.51 1.38 5.37
C GLU A 14 -4.25 2.28 5.31
N MET A 15 -4.37 3.46 4.68
CA MET A 15 -3.31 4.46 4.64
C MET A 15 -2.86 4.86 6.05
N THR A 16 -3.82 5.15 6.94
CA THR A 16 -3.52 5.57 8.31
C THR A 16 -2.78 4.47 9.06
N MET A 17 -3.22 3.22 8.96
CA MET A 17 -2.54 2.10 9.60
C MET A 17 -1.09 1.96 9.11
N LEU A 18 -0.88 2.05 7.79
CA LEU A 18 0.44 1.88 7.20
C LEU A 18 1.39 3.01 7.58
N VAL A 19 0.94 4.27 7.45
CA VAL A 19 1.72 5.45 7.86
C VAL A 19 2.09 5.41 9.34
N THR A 20 1.18 4.95 10.20
CA THR A 20 1.46 4.78 11.63
C THR A 20 2.52 3.69 11.87
N ALA A 21 2.47 2.57 11.14
CA ALA A 21 3.47 1.50 11.25
C ALA A 21 4.85 1.97 10.78
N MET A 22 4.91 2.64 9.62
CA MET A 22 6.13 3.21 9.07
C MET A 22 6.83 4.14 10.06
N ARG A 23 6.07 5.08 10.68
CA ARG A 23 6.60 6.01 11.69
C ARG A 23 7.12 5.35 12.97
N ARG A 24 6.69 4.11 13.26
CA ARG A 24 7.21 3.34 14.41
C ARG A 24 8.51 2.64 14.07
N SER A 25 8.65 2.14 12.84
CA SER A 25 9.86 1.46 12.39
C SER A 25 11.08 2.39 12.39
N THR A 26 10.92 3.67 12.09
CA THR A 26 12.02 4.67 12.13
C THR A 26 12.63 4.84 13.53
N ARG A 27 11.88 4.58 14.61
CA ARG A 27 12.37 4.73 15.99
C ARG A 27 13.35 3.65 16.41
N TRP A 28 13.39 2.52 15.71
CA TRP A 28 14.28 1.39 16.03
C TRP A 28 15.57 1.41 15.19
N GLY A 29 15.61 2.24 14.14
CA GLY A 29 16.81 2.55 13.36
C GLY A 29 17.60 3.71 13.96
N SER A 30 17.93 3.67 15.25
CA SER A 30 18.92 4.63 15.80
C SER A 30 20.29 4.29 15.20
N HIS A 31 20.79 5.19 14.33
CA HIS A 31 22.17 5.29 13.77
C HIS A 31 22.37 5.11 12.26
N SER A 32 21.42 5.45 11.38
CA SER A 32 21.75 5.46 9.94
C SER A 32 21.12 6.65 9.21
N PHE A 33 21.88 7.14 8.24
CA PHE A 33 21.68 8.26 7.32
C PHE A 33 20.22 8.59 6.96
N PRO A 34 19.91 9.84 6.57
CA PRO A 34 18.58 10.19 6.05
C PRO A 34 18.17 9.19 4.96
N ASN A 35 17.07 8.47 5.20
CA ASN A 35 16.54 7.51 4.24
C ASN A 35 15.59 8.25 3.29
N GLU A 36 16.16 8.79 2.22
CA GLU A 36 15.44 9.55 1.19
C GLU A 36 14.27 8.75 0.58
N GLU A 37 14.42 7.44 0.43
CA GLU A 37 13.36 6.55 -0.08
C GLU A 37 12.19 6.49 0.90
N TYR A 38 12.45 6.37 2.20
CA TYR A 38 11.41 6.40 3.22
C TYR A 38 10.67 7.76 3.25
N ASP A 39 11.40 8.87 3.16
CA ASP A 39 10.80 10.20 3.10
C ASP A 39 9.94 10.39 1.85
N MET A 40 10.35 9.81 0.71
CA MET A 40 9.57 9.79 -0.52
C MET A 40 8.27 9.00 -0.35
N LEU A 41 8.33 7.79 0.22
CA LEU A 41 7.12 6.99 0.51
C LEU A 41 6.15 7.73 1.44
N MET A 42 6.67 8.40 2.48
CA MET A 42 5.84 9.18 3.39
C MET A 42 5.16 10.36 2.68
N ARG A 43 5.81 10.97 1.69
CA ARG A 43 5.22 12.03 0.86
C ARG A 43 4.12 11.49 -0.04
N THR A 44 4.28 10.32 -0.67
CA THR A 44 3.22 9.76 -1.53
C THR A 44 1.93 9.48 -0.76
N PHE A 45 2.01 9.05 0.50
CA PHE A 45 0.83 8.98 1.38
C PHE A 45 0.25 10.33 1.79
N GLN A 46 1.09 11.35 1.98
CA GLN A 46 0.62 12.70 2.30
C GLN A 46 -0.11 13.34 1.11
N ASP A 47 0.37 13.08 -0.11
CA ASP A 47 -0.27 13.51 -1.35
C ASP A 47 -1.60 12.77 -1.55
N LEU A 48 -1.61 11.43 -1.36
CA LEU A 48 -2.84 10.64 -1.38
C LEU A 48 -3.88 11.15 -0.39
N LYS A 49 -3.48 11.46 0.85
CA LYS A 49 -4.37 12.05 1.85
C LYS A 49 -4.99 13.36 1.37
N THR A 50 -4.20 14.21 0.70
CA THR A 50 -4.66 15.49 0.18
C THR A 50 -5.70 15.27 -0.91
N ILE A 51 -5.44 14.35 -1.84
CA ILE A 51 -6.36 13.97 -2.92
C ILE A 51 -7.68 13.41 -2.34
N LEU A 52 -7.60 12.46 -1.41
CA LEU A 52 -8.78 11.82 -0.81
C LEU A 52 -9.66 12.79 -0.01
N ASN A 53 -9.10 13.90 0.50
CA ASN A 53 -9.86 14.94 1.19
C ASN A 53 -10.56 15.92 0.23
N GLN A 54 -10.24 15.87 -1.07
CA GLN A 54 -10.80 16.77 -2.10
C GLN A 54 -11.87 16.09 -2.96
N VAL A 55 -12.09 14.78 -2.78
CA VAL A 55 -13.09 14.02 -3.52
C VAL A 55 -14.16 13.47 -2.60
N ASP A 56 -15.40 13.49 -3.06
CA ASP A 56 -16.55 12.94 -2.31
C ASP A 56 -16.82 11.48 -2.69
N ASP A 57 -16.24 11.00 -3.79
CA ASP A 57 -16.42 9.64 -4.31
C ASP A 57 -15.11 9.10 -4.90
N LEU A 58 -14.72 7.91 -4.44
CA LEU A 58 -13.49 7.23 -4.89
C LEU A 58 -13.54 6.89 -6.39
N ARG A 59 -14.74 6.71 -6.96
CA ARG A 59 -14.93 6.40 -8.40
C ARG A 59 -14.50 7.54 -9.32
N LEU A 60 -14.28 8.73 -8.78
CA LEU A 60 -13.77 9.89 -9.52
C LEU A 60 -12.24 9.87 -9.68
N LEU A 61 -11.57 8.92 -9.04
CA LEU A 61 -10.12 8.75 -9.10
C LEU A 61 -9.76 7.52 -9.92
N ASP A 62 -8.68 7.65 -10.69
CA ASP A 62 -8.06 6.49 -11.32
C ASP A 62 -7.49 5.55 -10.25
N PRO A 63 -7.71 4.23 -10.35
CA PRO A 63 -7.17 3.25 -9.40
C PRO A 63 -5.68 3.40 -9.05
N PRO A 64 -4.77 3.66 -10.00
CA PRO A 64 -3.37 3.92 -9.68
C PRO A 64 -3.17 5.05 -8.66
N THR A 65 -3.98 6.11 -8.69
CA THR A 65 -3.85 7.27 -7.78
C THR A 65 -3.88 6.87 -6.30
N TYR A 66 -4.70 5.88 -5.93
CA TYR A 66 -4.80 5.43 -4.54
C TYR A 66 -4.10 4.10 -4.26
N LEU A 67 -3.61 3.39 -5.29
CA LEU A 67 -2.88 2.14 -5.14
C LEU A 67 -1.36 2.34 -5.10
N SER A 68 -0.82 3.24 -5.94
CA SER A 68 0.64 3.41 -6.11
C SER A 68 1.40 3.58 -4.80
N PRO A 69 0.96 4.39 -3.81
CA PRO A 69 1.69 4.50 -2.54
C PRO A 69 1.86 3.16 -1.79
N PHE A 70 0.87 2.27 -1.86
CA PHE A 70 0.94 0.94 -1.24
C PHE A 70 1.84 0.01 -2.04
N LEU A 71 1.78 0.07 -3.38
CA LEU A 71 2.61 -0.74 -4.27
C LEU A 71 4.10 -0.34 -4.17
N GLU A 72 4.39 0.94 -4.02
CA GLU A 72 5.75 1.44 -3.77
C GLU A 72 6.32 0.90 -2.46
N VAL A 73 5.52 0.83 -1.39
CA VAL A 73 5.93 0.19 -0.12
C VAL A 73 6.26 -1.29 -0.33
N ILE A 74 5.48 -2.01 -1.13
CA ILE A 74 5.74 -3.44 -1.42
C ILE A 74 7.06 -3.64 -2.17
N ARG A 75 7.38 -2.76 -3.11
CA ARG A 75 8.62 -2.81 -3.90
C ARG A 75 9.85 -2.34 -3.12
N SER A 76 9.66 -1.51 -2.09
CA SER A 76 10.75 -0.86 -1.37
C SER A 76 11.53 -1.87 -0.53
N LYS A 77 12.83 -1.97 -0.83
CA LYS A 77 13.79 -2.76 -0.06
C LYS A 77 14.08 -2.20 1.33
N GLU A 78 13.66 -0.96 1.59
CA GLU A 78 13.89 -0.25 2.85
C GLU A 78 12.75 -0.47 3.85
N THR A 79 11.66 -1.13 3.43
CA THR A 79 10.52 -1.41 4.28
C THR A 79 10.71 -2.72 5.06
N THR A 80 10.38 -2.71 6.35
CA THR A 80 10.45 -3.91 7.20
C THR A 80 9.32 -4.88 6.90
N GLY A 81 9.52 -6.18 7.10
CA GLY A 81 8.50 -7.21 6.90
C GLY A 81 7.10 -6.87 7.44
N PRO A 82 6.93 -6.37 8.69
CA PRO A 82 5.61 -5.97 9.21
C PRO A 82 4.93 -4.83 8.42
N VAL A 83 5.70 -3.87 7.89
CA VAL A 83 5.18 -2.77 7.07
C VAL A 83 4.76 -3.30 5.69
N THR A 84 5.61 -4.09 5.05
CA THR A 84 5.32 -4.73 3.75
C THR A 84 4.08 -5.63 3.86
N SER A 85 3.96 -6.39 4.95
CA SER A 85 2.81 -7.23 5.29
C SER A 85 1.51 -6.41 5.40
N LEU A 86 1.55 -5.23 6.01
CA LEU A 86 0.40 -4.34 6.06
C LEU A 86 0.01 -3.83 4.67
N ALA A 87 0.98 -3.40 3.85
CA ALA A 87 0.72 -2.94 2.49
C ALA A 87 0.08 -4.03 1.60
N LEU A 88 0.62 -5.25 1.63
CA LEU A 88 0.03 -6.41 0.95
C LEU A 88 -1.40 -6.70 1.43
N SER A 89 -1.63 -6.58 2.74
CA SER A 89 -2.97 -6.75 3.32
C SER A 89 -3.96 -5.71 2.80
N SER A 90 -3.52 -4.45 2.66
CA SER A 90 -4.34 -3.37 2.11
C SER A 90 -4.71 -3.64 0.66
N ILE A 91 -3.74 -4.07 -0.18
CA ILE A 91 -4.01 -4.46 -1.58
C ILE A 91 -5.01 -5.62 -1.65
N HIS A 92 -4.79 -6.69 -0.87
CA HIS A 92 -5.71 -7.82 -0.82
C HIS A 92 -7.14 -7.40 -0.41
N LYS A 93 -7.28 -6.47 0.56
CA LYS A 93 -8.60 -5.93 0.94
C LYS A 93 -9.21 -5.10 -0.17
N PHE A 94 -8.44 -4.27 -0.87
CA PHE A 94 -8.95 -3.48 -1.98
C PHE A 94 -9.52 -4.36 -3.10
N LEU A 95 -8.82 -5.46 -3.41
CA LEU A 95 -9.31 -6.50 -4.34
C LEU A 95 -10.56 -7.19 -3.80
N SER A 96 -10.51 -7.69 -2.56
CA SER A 96 -11.59 -8.46 -1.92
C SER A 96 -12.88 -7.66 -1.73
N TYR A 97 -12.76 -6.37 -1.45
CA TYR A 97 -13.91 -5.49 -1.21
C TYR A 97 -14.45 -4.85 -2.50
N GLY A 98 -13.82 -5.10 -3.65
CA GLY A 98 -14.21 -4.47 -4.91
C GLY A 98 -13.99 -2.96 -4.89
N ILE A 99 -12.91 -2.49 -4.25
CA ILE A 99 -12.48 -1.08 -4.23
C ILE A 99 -11.95 -0.66 -5.60
N ILE A 100 -11.54 -1.61 -6.44
CA ILE A 100 -11.15 -1.36 -7.84
C ILE A 100 -12.36 -1.68 -8.73
N ASP A 101 -12.85 -0.69 -9.47
CA ASP A 101 -13.97 -0.87 -10.38
C ASP A 101 -13.47 -1.63 -11.60
N THR A 102 -13.93 -2.88 -11.73
CA THR A 102 -13.57 -3.79 -12.82
C THR A 102 -13.96 -3.29 -14.21
N THR A 103 -14.79 -2.25 -14.30
CA THR A 103 -15.20 -1.62 -15.57
C THR A 103 -14.36 -0.40 -15.94
N HIS A 104 -13.48 0.06 -15.04
CA HIS A 104 -12.64 1.23 -15.29
C HIS A 104 -11.60 0.94 -16.39
N PRO A 105 -11.36 1.87 -17.35
CA PRO A 105 -10.41 1.64 -18.44
C PRO A 105 -8.97 1.34 -18.00
N SER A 106 -8.58 1.77 -16.79
CA SER A 106 -7.24 1.54 -16.25
C SER A 106 -7.03 0.13 -15.67
N VAL A 107 -8.08 -0.69 -15.53
CA VAL A 107 -8.00 -2.00 -14.85
C VAL A 107 -6.87 -2.89 -15.37
N PRO A 108 -6.64 -3.05 -16.69
CA PRO A 108 -5.54 -3.87 -17.18
C PRO A 108 -4.18 -3.40 -16.65
N ALA A 109 -3.91 -2.09 -16.73
CA ALA A 109 -2.68 -1.49 -16.23
C ALA A 109 -2.58 -1.58 -14.70
N THR A 110 -3.70 -1.44 -13.99
CA THR A 110 -3.75 -1.60 -12.53
C THR A 110 -3.43 -3.02 -12.09
N VAL A 111 -3.95 -4.03 -12.78
CA VAL A 111 -3.66 -5.44 -12.48
C VAL A 111 -2.21 -5.77 -12.79
N GLU A 112 -1.67 -5.26 -13.90
CA GLU A 112 -0.26 -5.38 -14.23
C GLU A 112 0.64 -4.77 -13.16
N ASP A 113 0.34 -3.54 -12.71
CA ASP A 113 1.09 -2.84 -11.67
C ASP A 113 1.04 -3.57 -10.31
N ILE A 114 -0.11 -4.16 -9.95
CA ILE A 114 -0.23 -5.01 -8.75
C ILE A 114 0.64 -6.26 -8.89
N ALA A 115 0.53 -6.98 -10.02
CA ALA A 115 1.29 -8.20 -10.25
C ALA A 115 2.80 -7.94 -10.26
N ASP A 116 3.24 -6.86 -10.90
CA ASP A 116 4.64 -6.43 -10.90
C ASP A 116 5.12 -6.12 -9.47
N ALA A 117 4.36 -5.36 -8.69
CA ALA A 117 4.72 -5.03 -7.31
C ALA A 117 4.87 -6.27 -6.43
N VAL A 118 3.90 -7.20 -6.51
CA VAL A 118 3.84 -8.40 -5.66
C VAL A 118 4.93 -9.39 -6.03
N THR A 119 5.20 -9.59 -7.33
CA THR A 119 6.27 -10.49 -7.79
C THR A 119 7.67 -9.95 -7.52
N HIS A 120 7.81 -8.62 -7.43
CA HIS A 120 9.06 -7.95 -7.05
C HIS A 120 9.06 -7.47 -5.59
N ALA A 121 8.20 -8.01 -4.73
CA ALA A 121 8.12 -7.58 -3.34
C ALA A 121 9.47 -7.73 -2.62
N ARG A 122 9.90 -6.69 -1.92
CA ARG A 122 11.16 -6.66 -1.15
C ARG A 122 10.87 -6.17 0.25
N PHE A 123 11.62 -6.69 1.22
CA PHE A 123 11.53 -6.24 2.59
C PHE A 123 12.79 -6.57 3.37
N VAL A 124 13.07 -5.77 4.38
CA VAL A 124 14.09 -6.04 5.38
C VAL A 124 13.55 -7.12 6.31
N GLY A 125 14.23 -8.28 6.31
CA GLY A 125 13.92 -9.37 7.23
C GLY A 125 14.08 -8.92 8.68
N THR A 126 13.09 -9.26 9.50
CA THR A 126 13.05 -8.82 10.92
C THR A 126 13.15 -10.00 11.87
N ASP A 127 12.35 -11.03 11.63
CA ASP A 127 12.41 -12.33 12.27
C ASP A 127 11.71 -13.36 11.36
N HIS A 128 12.05 -14.65 11.51
CA HIS A 128 11.53 -15.71 10.65
C HIS A 128 10.00 -15.81 10.64
N SER A 129 9.32 -15.45 11.73
CA SER A 129 7.86 -15.52 11.80
C SER A 129 7.21 -14.39 11.01
N SER A 130 7.71 -13.16 11.15
CA SER A 130 7.26 -12.02 10.35
C SER A 130 7.51 -12.24 8.86
N ASP A 131 8.70 -12.73 8.50
CA ASP A 131 9.07 -12.97 7.11
C ASP A 131 8.15 -14.03 6.46
N GLY A 132 7.83 -15.11 7.20
CA GLY A 132 6.86 -16.11 6.74
C GLY A 132 5.45 -15.56 6.52
N VAL A 133 5.00 -14.62 7.34
CA VAL A 133 3.71 -13.94 7.15
C VAL A 133 3.70 -13.10 5.87
N VAL A 134 4.80 -12.40 5.56
CA VAL A 134 4.92 -11.62 4.32
C VAL A 134 4.83 -12.56 3.11
N LEU A 135 5.58 -13.66 3.11
CA LEU A 135 5.56 -14.64 2.02
C LEU A 135 4.15 -15.22 1.81
N MET A 136 3.43 -15.54 2.89
CA MET A 136 2.05 -16.00 2.78
C MET A 136 1.14 -14.92 2.17
N LYS A 137 1.32 -13.65 2.54
CA LYS A 137 0.51 -12.54 2.00
C LYS A 137 0.80 -12.25 0.54
N ILE A 138 2.04 -12.43 0.08
CA ILE A 138 2.39 -12.35 -1.36
C ILE A 138 1.56 -13.35 -2.16
N LEU A 139 1.33 -14.56 -1.64
CA LEU A 139 0.53 -15.59 -2.31
C LEU A 139 -1.00 -15.34 -2.26
N GLN A 140 -1.46 -14.50 -1.32
CA GLN A 140 -2.88 -14.21 -1.15
C GLN A 140 -3.37 -13.08 -2.06
N VAL A 141 -2.48 -12.16 -2.42
CA VAL A 141 -2.75 -11.10 -3.39
C VAL A 141 -2.74 -11.70 -4.80
#